data_AF-A0A846A2Q5-F1
#
_entry.id   AF-A0A846A2Q5-F1
#
_cell.length_a   1.000
_cell.length_b   1.000
_cell.length_c   1.000
_cell.angle_alpha   90.00
_cell.angle_beta   90.00
_cell.angle_gamma   90.00
#
_symmetry.space_group_name_H-M   'P 1'
#
loop_
_entity.id
_entity.type
_entity.pdbx_description
1 polymer ?
#
loop_
_entity_poly.entity_id
_entity_poly.type
_entity_poly.pdbx_seq_one_letter_code
_entity_poly.pdbx_strand_id
1 'polypeptide(L)'
;CKKCPKCAYVWLGLMAVFEPASVDAVFGSNLFDDDDLLPIFREMIGLAEHTPFECIGEIDESRLAMKKCLEKGLSGKALEIFKHEVLVDSSIDWQQLEQKYDRVYDTEHAIPDWIFSKIRGQL
;
A
#
# COMPACT_ATOMS: atom_id res chain seq x y z
N CYS A 1 -2.36 -12.39 -11.93
CA CYS A 1 -1.12 -12.79 -12.66
C CYS A 1 0.16 -12.58 -11.83
N LYS A 2 0.14 -11.79 -10.73
CA LYS A 2 1.33 -11.45 -9.92
C LYS A 2 2.41 -10.67 -10.68
N LYS A 3 2.04 -10.09 -11.84
CA LYS A 3 2.95 -9.44 -12.78
C LYS A 3 2.37 -8.14 -13.37
N CYS A 4 1.23 -7.67 -12.88
CA CYS A 4 0.58 -6.44 -13.35
C CYS A 4 0.42 -5.42 -12.21
N PRO A 5 0.22 -4.12 -12.53
CA PRO A 5 0.03 -3.05 -11.54
C PRO A 5 -1.04 -3.35 -10.50
N LYS A 6 -2.20 -3.89 -10.90
CA LYS A 6 -3.26 -4.27 -9.95
C LYS A 6 -2.84 -5.37 -8.97
N CYS A 7 -2.07 -6.35 -9.42
CA CYS A 7 -1.57 -7.38 -8.51
C CYS A 7 -0.55 -6.81 -7.52
N ALA A 8 0.37 -5.94 -7.98
CA ALA A 8 1.35 -5.27 -7.12
C ALA A 8 0.66 -4.37 -6.08
N TYR A 9 -0.32 -3.57 -6.52
CA TYR A 9 -1.12 -2.69 -5.65
C TYR A 9 -1.89 -3.46 -4.57
N VAL A 10 -2.66 -4.48 -4.96
CA VAL A 10 -3.43 -5.31 -4.00
C VAL A 10 -2.49 -6.01 -3.02
N TRP A 11 -1.40 -6.60 -3.52
CA TRP A 11 -0.43 -7.28 -2.67
C TRP A 11 0.24 -6.33 -1.66
N LEU A 12 0.63 -5.14 -2.11
CA LEU A 12 1.22 -4.10 -1.26
C LEU A 12 0.28 -3.70 -0.12
N GLY A 13 -1.00 -3.41 -0.44
CA GLY A 13 -1.99 -3.07 0.58
C GLY A 13 -2.23 -4.20 1.58
N LEU A 14 -2.28 -5.45 1.10
CA LEU A 14 -2.41 -6.62 1.97
C LEU A 14 -1.18 -6.78 2.88
N MET A 15 0.04 -6.65 2.35
CA MET A 15 1.28 -6.73 3.13
C MET A 15 1.39 -5.61 4.17
N ALA A 16 0.90 -4.41 3.86
CA ALA A 16 0.89 -3.29 4.79
C ALA A 16 0.02 -3.59 6.03
N VAL A 17 -1.13 -4.24 5.85
CA VAL A 17 -2.11 -4.43 6.93
C VAL A 17 -2.01 -5.80 7.61
N PHE A 18 -1.96 -6.90 6.85
CA PHE A 18 -2.04 -8.26 7.39
C PHE A 18 -0.68 -8.86 7.76
N GLU A 19 -0.70 -9.90 8.58
CA GLU A 19 0.51 -10.70 8.85
C GLU A 19 1.09 -11.27 7.54
N PRO A 20 2.41 -11.15 7.30
CA PRO A 20 3.03 -11.58 6.04
C PRO A 20 2.71 -13.03 5.66
N ALA A 21 2.71 -13.93 6.65
CA ALA A 21 2.39 -15.34 6.46
C ALA A 21 0.99 -15.57 5.84
N SER A 22 0.00 -14.73 6.17
CA SER A 22 -1.35 -14.82 5.61
C SER A 22 -1.39 -14.40 4.15
N VAL A 23 -0.62 -13.37 3.78
CA VAL A 23 -0.53 -12.88 2.40
C VAL A 23 0.28 -13.86 1.55
N ASP A 24 1.36 -14.41 2.11
CA ASP A 24 2.23 -15.39 1.46
C ASP A 24 1.48 -16.71 1.18
N ALA A 25 0.54 -17.11 2.02
CA ALA A 25 -0.32 -18.28 1.74
C ALA A 25 -1.13 -18.15 0.42
N VAL A 26 -1.38 -16.92 -0.04
CA VAL A 26 -2.13 -16.63 -1.28
C VAL A 26 -1.18 -16.31 -2.44
N PHE A 27 -0.16 -15.48 -2.20
CA PHE A 27 0.73 -14.99 -3.25
C PHE A 27 1.99 -15.85 -3.43
N GLY A 28 2.52 -16.45 -2.38
CA GLY A 28 3.64 -17.40 -2.43
C GLY A 28 4.96 -16.82 -2.95
N SER A 29 5.09 -15.50 -3.03
CA SER A 29 6.29 -14.83 -3.54
C SER A 29 6.36 -13.38 -3.03
N ASN A 30 7.56 -12.94 -2.67
CA ASN A 30 7.82 -11.53 -2.36
C ASN A 30 7.83 -10.70 -3.66
N LEU A 31 6.80 -9.88 -3.88
CA LEU A 31 6.73 -9.07 -5.10
C LEU A 31 7.72 -7.90 -5.08
N PHE A 32 8.22 -7.47 -3.91
CA PHE A 32 9.23 -6.41 -3.83
C PHE A 32 10.58 -6.80 -4.46
N ASP A 33 10.86 -8.10 -4.62
CA ASP A 33 12.10 -8.62 -5.23
C ASP A 33 11.95 -9.01 -6.70
N ASP A 34 10.75 -8.88 -7.27
CA ASP A 34 10.46 -9.22 -8.65
C ASP A 34 10.94 -8.10 -9.59
N ASP A 35 11.96 -8.38 -10.39
CA ASP A 35 12.57 -7.41 -11.31
C ASP A 35 11.57 -6.88 -12.36
N ASP A 36 10.58 -7.69 -12.76
CA ASP A 36 9.55 -7.26 -13.72
C ASP A 36 8.57 -6.24 -13.09
N LEU A 37 8.44 -6.24 -11.76
CA LEU A 37 7.57 -5.33 -11.03
C LEU A 37 8.27 -4.06 -10.54
N LEU A 38 9.60 -3.99 -10.60
CA LEU A 38 10.33 -2.79 -10.16
C LEU A 38 9.89 -1.51 -10.88
N PRO A 39 9.73 -1.49 -12.22
CA PRO A 39 9.22 -0.31 -12.92
C PRO A 39 7.81 0.07 -12.42
N ILE A 40 6.95 -0.93 -12.20
CA ILE A 40 5.59 -0.73 -11.70
C ILE A 40 5.60 -0.12 -10.29
N PHE A 41 6.44 -0.62 -9.38
CA PHE A 41 6.55 -0.01 -8.05
C PHE A 41 7.06 1.43 -8.11
N ARG A 42 8.01 1.74 -9.00
CA ARG A 42 8.49 3.13 -9.21
C ARG A 42 7.36 4.04 -9.71
N GLU A 43 6.57 3.58 -10.68
CA GLU A 43 5.39 4.32 -11.16
C GLU A 43 4.37 4.53 -10.04
N MET A 44 4.08 3.50 -9.23
CA MET A 44 3.13 3.57 -8.11
C MET A 44 3.53 4.59 -7.04
N ILE A 45 4.83 4.81 -6.79
CA ILE A 45 5.31 5.78 -5.80
C ILE A 45 5.75 7.11 -6.41
N GLY A 46 5.43 7.36 -7.68
CA GLY A 46 5.64 8.64 -8.34
C GLY A 46 7.11 8.93 -8.70
N LEU A 47 7.94 7.91 -8.90
CA LEU A 47 9.33 8.03 -9.36
C LEU A 47 9.48 7.85 -10.88
N ALA A 48 8.37 7.71 -11.61
CA ALA A 48 8.33 7.65 -13.06
C ALA A 48 7.55 8.85 -13.64
N GLU A 49 7.62 9.02 -14.97
CA GLU A 49 6.94 10.12 -15.67
C GLU A 49 5.40 10.02 -15.57
N HIS A 50 4.87 8.80 -15.54
CA HIS A 50 3.46 8.52 -15.39
C HIS A 50 3.21 7.49 -14.29
N THR A 51 2.00 7.50 -13.73
CA THR A 51 1.49 6.39 -12.92
C THR A 51 1.15 5.18 -13.81
N PRO A 52 0.90 3.99 -13.23
CA PRO A 52 0.48 2.85 -14.04
C PRO A 52 -0.83 3.16 -14.77
N PHE A 53 -0.96 2.69 -16.02
CA PHE A 53 -2.15 2.91 -16.85
C PHE A 53 -3.40 2.12 -16.41
N GLU A 54 -3.33 1.44 -15.27
CA GLU A 54 -4.48 0.80 -14.64
C GLU A 54 -5.10 1.70 -13.58
N CYS A 55 -6.42 1.62 -13.39
CA CYS A 55 -7.09 2.29 -12.28
C CYS A 55 -6.77 1.55 -10.97
N ILE A 56 -5.76 2.05 -10.27
CA ILE A 56 -5.33 1.66 -8.92
C ILE A 56 -5.28 2.90 -8.03
N GLY A 57 -4.91 2.74 -6.76
CA GLY A 57 -4.91 3.82 -5.76
C GLY A 57 -3.94 4.97 -6.04
N GLU A 58 -3.88 5.90 -5.10
CA GLU A 58 -3.05 7.11 -5.24
C GLU A 58 -1.55 6.84 -4.98
N ILE A 59 -0.69 7.75 -5.46
CA ILE A 59 0.76 7.68 -5.21
C ILE A 59 1.03 7.66 -3.71
N ASP A 60 0.42 8.57 -2.97
CA ASP A 60 0.66 8.71 -1.54
C ASP A 60 0.09 7.55 -0.72
N GLU A 61 -0.98 6.91 -1.21
CA GLU A 61 -1.51 5.68 -0.63
C GLU A 61 -0.50 4.53 -0.77
N SER A 62 0.10 4.39 -1.97
CA SER A 62 1.15 3.39 -2.22
C SER A 62 2.41 3.65 -1.38
N ARG A 63 2.82 4.92 -1.25
CA ARG A 63 3.95 5.32 -0.39
C ARG A 63 3.68 4.99 1.08
N LEU A 64 2.50 5.31 1.59
CA LEU A 64 2.11 4.99 2.96
C LEU A 64 2.11 3.48 3.20
N ALA A 65 1.60 2.70 2.26
CA ALA A 65 1.62 1.24 2.35
C ALA A 65 3.06 0.67 2.34
N MET A 66 3.98 1.22 1.53
CA MET A 66 5.39 0.82 1.54
C MET A 66 6.10 1.20 2.84
N LYS A 67 5.80 2.37 3.42
CA LYS A 67 6.29 2.77 4.76
C LYS A 67 5.86 1.76 5.83
N LYS A 68 4.58 1.38 5.86
CA LYS A 68 4.05 0.37 6.78
C LYS A 68 4.73 -0.99 6.59
N CYS A 69 5.00 -1.39 5.35
CA CYS A 69 5.76 -2.62 5.07
C CYS A 69 7.17 -2.58 5.66
N LEU A 70 7.90 -1.46 5.51
CA LEU A 70 9.22 -1.28 6.13
C LEU A 70 9.16 -1.31 7.66
N GLU A 71 8.17 -0.65 8.26
CA GLU A 71 7.96 -0.65 9.73
C GLU A 71 7.70 -2.06 10.28
N LYS A 72 7.10 -2.94 9.48
CA LYS A 72 6.90 -4.36 9.78
C LYS A 72 8.15 -5.22 9.55
N GLY A 73 9.25 -4.62 9.12
CA GLY A 73 10.51 -5.31 8.85
C GLY A 73 10.54 -6.09 7.53
N LEU A 74 9.60 -5.82 6.61
CA LEU A 74 9.67 -6.39 5.26
C LEU A 74 10.84 -5.78 4.49
N SER A 75 11.35 -6.54 3.53
CA SER A 75 12.48 -6.15 2.70
C SER A 75 12.26 -6.56 1.24
N GLY A 76 13.07 -5.98 0.37
CA GLY A 76 13.11 -6.31 -1.04
C GLY A 76 13.58 -5.12 -1.87
N LYS A 77 13.99 -5.37 -3.11
CA LYS A 77 14.57 -4.36 -4.01
C LYS A 77 13.71 -3.09 -4.13
N ALA A 78 12.39 -3.23 -4.30
CA ALA A 78 11.47 -2.09 -4.37
C ALA A 78 11.39 -1.28 -3.06
N LEU A 79 11.43 -1.93 -1.90
CA LEU A 79 11.44 -1.26 -0.60
C LEU A 79 12.76 -0.53 -0.36
N GLU A 80 13.89 -1.08 -0.82
CA GLU A 80 15.18 -0.38 -0.77
C GLU A 80 15.19 0.87 -1.65
N ILE A 81 14.60 0.81 -2.85
CA ILE A 81 14.39 1.99 -3.70
C ILE A 81 13.55 3.03 -2.96
N PHE A 82 12.39 2.63 -2.42
CA PHE A 82 11.50 3.53 -1.68
C PHE A 82 12.20 4.17 -0.47
N LYS A 83 12.98 3.40 0.29
CA LYS A 83 13.72 3.88 1.46
C LYS A 83 14.74 4.97 1.07
N HIS A 84 15.45 4.81 -0.04
CA HIS A 84 16.51 5.74 -0.43
C HIS A 84 16.00 6.93 -1.27
N GLU A 85 14.92 6.78 -2.03
CA GLU A 85 14.43 7.80 -2.95
C GLU A 85 13.21 8.57 -2.41
N VAL A 86 12.38 7.97 -1.57
CA VAL A 86 11.12 8.59 -1.10
C VAL A 86 11.10 8.84 0.40
N LEU A 87 11.53 7.87 1.22
CA LEU A 87 11.45 8.01 2.69
C LEU A 87 12.37 9.12 3.23
N VAL A 88 13.44 9.46 2.51
CA VAL A 88 14.37 10.53 2.84
C VAL A 88 13.85 11.93 2.49
N ASP A 89 12.76 12.03 1.72
CA ASP A 89 12.16 13.30 1.31
C ASP A 89 11.43 13.95 2.50
N SER A 90 12.03 15.00 3.06
CA SER A 90 11.47 15.75 4.18
C SER A 90 10.25 16.62 3.83
N SER A 91 9.91 16.74 2.54
CA SER A 91 8.70 17.47 2.11
C SER A 91 7.42 16.66 2.29
N ILE A 92 7.52 15.34 2.47
CA ILE A 92 6.38 14.45 2.65
C ILE A 92 5.89 14.52 4.11
N ASP A 93 4.67 14.99 4.30
CA ASP A 93 3.98 14.97 5.61
C ASP A 93 3.31 13.61 5.84
N TRP A 94 4.07 12.68 6.41
CA TRP A 94 3.58 11.33 6.72
C TRP A 94 2.39 11.32 7.69
N GLN A 95 2.33 12.27 8.62
CA GLN A 95 1.23 12.35 9.58
C GLN A 95 -0.07 12.75 8.88
N GLN A 96 0.01 13.69 7.93
CA GLN A 96 -1.13 14.07 7.12
C GLN A 96 -1.60 12.91 6.21
N LEU A 97 -0.67 12.16 5.62
CA LEU A 97 -1.03 10.99 4.80
C LEU A 97 -1.75 9.92 5.62
N GLU A 98 -1.24 9.60 6.82
CA GLU A 98 -1.87 8.67 7.76
C GLU A 98 -3.29 9.15 8.12
N GLN A 99 -3.46 10.44 8.44
CA GLN A 99 -4.78 11.01 8.73
C GLN A 99 -5.76 10.94 7.55
N LYS A 100 -5.26 11.06 6.31
CA LYS A 100 -6.10 10.97 5.11
C LYS A 100 -6.57 9.53 4.87
N TYR A 101 -5.65 8.57 4.88
CA TYR A 101 -5.92 7.21 4.41
C TYR A 101 -6.31 6.21 5.50
N ASP A 102 -5.97 6.44 6.77
CA ASP A 102 -6.36 5.57 7.88
C ASP A 102 -7.62 6.06 8.61
N ARG A 103 -8.29 7.10 8.07
CA ARG A 103 -9.51 7.62 8.67
C ARG A 103 -10.67 6.63 8.51
N VAL A 104 -11.23 6.23 9.64
CA VAL A 104 -12.53 5.55 9.67
C VAL A 104 -13.64 6.60 9.56
N TYR A 105 -14.52 6.42 8.58
CA TYR A 105 -15.71 7.25 8.40
C TYR A 105 -16.87 6.65 9.20
N ASP A 106 -17.38 7.41 10.17
CA ASP A 106 -18.47 7.01 11.06
C ASP A 106 -19.87 7.40 10.57
N THR A 107 -19.91 8.36 9.65
CA THR A 107 -21.13 9.01 9.16
C THR A 107 -21.19 9.05 7.64
N GLU A 108 -20.04 9.15 6.97
CA GLU A 108 -19.93 9.21 5.50
C GLU A 108 -19.72 7.81 4.90
N HIS A 109 -20.71 6.91 5.07
CA HIS A 109 -20.66 5.56 4.51
C HIS A 109 -22.03 5.06 4.04
N ALA A 110 -22.03 4.03 3.18
CA ALA A 110 -23.25 3.36 2.72
C ALA A 110 -23.54 2.02 3.45
N ILE A 111 -22.87 1.75 4.58
CA ILE A 111 -23.09 0.55 5.39
C ILE A 111 -24.48 0.63 6.04
N PRO A 112 -25.37 -0.37 5.87
CA PRO A 112 -26.67 -0.37 6.54
C PRO A 112 -26.55 -0.26 8.07
N ASP A 113 -27.38 0.56 8.70
CA ASP A 113 -27.33 0.84 10.16
C ASP A 113 -27.32 -0.42 11.03
N TRP A 114 -28.08 -1.44 10.62
CA TRP A 114 -28.18 -2.71 11.37
C TRP A 114 -26.87 -3.53 11.33
N ILE A 115 -26.01 -3.30 10.34
CA ILE A 115 -24.64 -3.84 10.28
C ILE A 115 -23.71 -2.91 11.03
N PHE A 116 -23.75 -1.60 10.72
CA PHE A 116 -22.81 -0.62 11.27
C PHE A 116 -22.86 -0.57 12.79
N SER A 117 -24.06 -0.59 13.38
CA SER A 117 -24.26 -0.64 14.83
C SER A 117 -23.58 -1.84 15.52
N LYS A 118 -23.37 -2.96 14.81
CA LYS A 118 -22.70 -4.15 15.34
C LYS A 118 -21.18 -4.08 15.25
N ILE A 119 -20.63 -3.29 14.32
CA ILE A 119 -19.19 -3.25 14.04
C ILE A 119 -18.51 -1.95 14.51
N ARG A 120 -19.25 -0.86 14.71
CA ARG A 120 -18.70 0.47 15.07
C ARG A 120 -17.86 0.53 16.34
N GLY A 121 -17.98 -0.45 17.24
CA GLY A 121 -17.15 -0.53 18.46
C GLY A 121 -15.81 -1.25 18.26
N GLN A 122 -15.58 -1.79 17.05
CA GLN A 122 -14.39 -2.54 16.66
C GLN A 122 -13.63 -1.86 15.50
N LEU A 123 -14.18 -0.78 14.96
CA LEU A 123 -13.57 0.09 13.96
C LEU A 123 -12.81 1.22 14.66
#